data_AF-A0A7J6VXV2-F1
#
_entry.id   AF-A0A7J6VXV2-F1
#
_cell.length_a   1.000
_cell.length_b   1.000
_cell.length_c   1.000
_cell.angle_alpha   90.00
_cell.angle_beta   90.00
_cell.angle_gamma   90.00
#
_symmetry.space_group_name_H-M   'P 1'
#
loop_
_entity.id
_entity.type
_entity.pdbx_description
1 polymer ?
#
loop_
_entity_poly.entity_id
_entity_poly.type
_entity_poly.pdbx_seq_one_letter_code
_entity_poly.pdbx_strand_id
1 'polypeptide(L)'
;VAVALSHAAILEESMRARDQLMEQNIALDLARREAETAVHARNDFLAVMNHEMRTPMHAIIALSSLMQESELTPEQRLMVESILKSSNLLATLINDVLDLSRLEDGSFELDLGTFNLQTIFREASNILSHINLYLRK
;
A
#
# COMPACT_ATOMS: atom_id res chain seq x y z
N VAL A 1 50.90 23.41 36.70
CA VAL A 1 51.25 22.95 35.34
C VAL A 1 50.56 21.64 34.99
N ALA A 2 50.73 20.56 35.77
CA ALA A 2 50.09 19.26 35.49
C ALA A 2 48.54 19.29 35.40
N VAL A 3 47.86 20.01 36.31
CA VAL A 3 46.38 20.14 36.28
C VAL A 3 45.89 20.90 35.04
N ALA A 4 46.62 21.93 34.60
CA ALA A 4 46.27 22.69 33.40
C ALA A 4 46.48 21.86 32.12
N LEU A 5 47.55 21.06 32.06
CA LEU A 5 47.78 20.11 30.97
C LEU A 5 46.72 19.00 30.92
N SER A 6 46.30 18.49 32.08
CA SER A 6 45.22 17.50 32.17
C SER A 6 43.88 18.06 31.66
N HIS A 7 43.50 19.26 32.09
CA HIS A 7 42.29 19.92 31.59
C HIS A 7 42.36 20.20 30.09
N ALA A 8 43.50 20.65 29.57
CA ALA A 8 43.68 20.88 28.14
C ALA A 8 43.51 19.59 27.32
N ALA A 9 44.07 18.47 27.79
CA ALA A 9 43.93 17.17 27.14
C ALA A 9 42.47 16.67 27.14
N ILE A 10 41.75 16.82 28.26
CA ILE A 10 40.33 16.46 28.36
C ILE A 10 39.48 17.34 27.42
N LEU A 11 39.79 18.63 27.33
CA LEU A 11 39.08 19.54 26.44
C LEU A 11 39.28 19.14 24.97
N GLU A 12 40.51 18.79 24.60
CA GLU A 12 40.85 18.35 23.25
C GLU A 12 40.16 17.03 22.88
N GLU A 13 40.14 16.07 23.78
CA GLU A 13 39.41 14.80 23.60
C GLU A 13 37.89 15.04 23.44
N SER A 14 37.31 15.89 24.29
CA SER A 14 35.91 16.27 24.21
C SER A 14 35.56 16.98 22.90
N MET A 15 36.43 17.88 22.43
CA MET A 15 36.27 18.55 21.13
C MET A 15 36.29 17.55 19.98
N ARG A 16 37.26 16.64 19.94
CA ARG A 16 37.34 15.59 18.91
C ARG A 16 36.11 14.68 18.91
N ALA A 17 35.64 14.27 20.10
CA ALA A 17 34.43 13.45 20.22
C ALA A 17 33.19 14.20 19.71
N ARG A 18 33.07 15.50 20.00
CA ARG A 18 31.98 16.33 19.51
C ARG A 18 32.01 16.48 17.99
N ASP A 19 33.19 16.72 17.43
CA ASP A 19 33.35 16.89 15.97
C ASP A 19 33.01 15.58 15.26
N GLN A 20 33.45 14.43 15.79
CA GLN A 20 33.09 13.10 15.26
C GLN A 20 31.58 12.82 15.36
N LEU A 21 30.93 13.18 16.46
CA LEU A 21 29.47 13.08 16.60
C LEU A 21 28.73 13.99 15.61
N MET A 22 29.28 15.17 15.33
CA MET A 22 28.69 16.10 14.37
C MET A 22 28.80 15.55 12.94
N GLU A 23 29.95 15.00 12.55
CA GLU A 23 30.14 14.32 11.27
C GLU A 23 29.19 13.13 11.12
N GLN A 24 29.05 12.29 12.15
CA GLN A 24 28.13 11.17 12.15
C GLN A 24 26.67 11.61 12.02
N ASN A 25 26.25 12.67 12.73
CA ASN A 25 24.90 13.21 12.61
C ASN A 25 24.62 13.73 11.20
N ILE A 26 25.58 14.41 10.56
CA ILE A 26 25.43 14.88 9.18
C ILE A 26 25.30 13.70 8.22
N ALA A 27 26.14 12.67 8.37
CA ALA A 27 26.08 11.47 7.53
C ALA A 27 24.75 10.71 7.72
N LEU A 28 24.27 10.59 8.96
CA LEU A 28 22.99 9.96 9.28
C LEU A 28 21.81 10.75 8.70
N ASP A 29 21.82 12.08 8.81
CA ASP A 29 20.78 12.93 8.25
C ASP A 29 20.74 12.83 6.71
N LEU A 30 21.91 12.81 6.06
CA LEU A 30 21.99 12.60 4.61
C LEU A 30 21.44 11.24 4.20
N ALA A 31 21.89 10.16 4.85
CA ALA A 31 21.41 8.80 4.57
C ALA A 31 19.91 8.67 4.81
N ARG A 32 19.39 9.32 5.86
CA ARG A 32 17.96 9.37 6.16
C ARG A 32 17.18 10.06 5.03
N ARG A 33 17.63 11.23 4.57
CA ARG A 33 16.95 11.98 3.48
C ARG A 33 16.97 11.21 2.17
N GLU A 34 18.07 10.52 1.86
CA GLU A 34 18.15 9.64 0.69
C GLU A 34 17.14 8.50 0.79
N ALA A 35 17.02 7.86 1.96
CA ALA A 35 16.04 6.81 2.20
C ALA A 35 14.60 7.34 2.09
N GLU A 36 14.29 8.50 2.68
CA GLU A 36 12.97 9.14 2.57
C GLU A 36 12.62 9.45 1.10
N THR A 37 13.57 9.98 0.34
CA THR A 37 13.38 10.28 -1.09
C THR A 37 13.11 9.01 -1.90
N ALA A 38 13.84 7.92 -1.62
CA ALA A 38 13.63 6.65 -2.28
C ALA A 38 12.25 6.04 -1.96
N VAL A 39 11.80 6.16 -0.71
CA VAL A 39 10.45 5.72 -0.29
C VAL A 39 9.37 6.52 -0.99
N HIS A 40 9.49 7.85 -1.06
CA HIS A 40 8.53 8.69 -1.79
C HIS A 40 8.47 8.33 -3.27
N ALA A 41 9.62 8.18 -3.94
CA ALA A 41 9.66 7.79 -5.35
C ALA A 41 9.02 6.41 -5.60
N ARG A 42 9.22 5.45 -4.69
CA ARG A 42 8.56 4.14 -4.73
C ARG A 42 7.04 4.28 -4.63
N ASN A 43 6.56 5.06 -3.67
CA ASN A 43 5.12 5.24 -3.45
C ASN A 43 4.45 5.95 -4.63
N ASP A 44 5.08 7.00 -5.17
CA ASP A 44 4.60 7.71 -6.36
C ASP A 44 4.48 6.77 -7.57
N PHE A 45 5.50 5.93 -7.78
CA PHE A 45 5.48 4.92 -8.84
C PHE A 45 4.32 3.93 -8.65
N LEU A 46 4.12 3.42 -7.44
CA LEU A 46 3.01 2.50 -7.13
C LEU A 46 1.64 3.16 -7.34
N ALA A 47 1.48 4.42 -6.95
CA ALA A 47 0.24 5.15 -7.13
C ALA A 47 -0.12 5.32 -8.62
N VAL A 48 0.85 5.70 -9.44
CA VAL A 48 0.67 5.83 -10.90
C VAL A 48 0.35 4.48 -11.52
N MET A 49 1.13 3.44 -11.23
CA MET A 49 0.91 2.11 -11.80
C MET A 49 -0.47 1.55 -11.43
N ASN A 50 -0.90 1.69 -10.17
CA ASN A 50 -2.23 1.25 -9.75
C ASN A 50 -3.35 2.04 -10.45
N HIS A 51 -3.18 3.36 -10.66
CA HIS A 51 -4.14 4.14 -11.45
C HIS A 51 -4.24 3.62 -12.89
N GLU A 52 -3.10 3.42 -13.56
CA GLU A 52 -3.06 2.95 -14.94
C GLU A 52 -3.52 1.50 -15.11
N MET A 53 -3.36 0.64 -14.10
CA MET A 53 -3.85 -0.74 -14.12
C MET A 53 -5.36 -0.85 -13.85
N ARG A 54 -5.98 0.10 -13.13
CA ARG A 54 -7.43 0.07 -12.85
C ARG A 54 -8.25 0.14 -14.13
N THR A 55 -7.89 1.00 -15.08
CA THR A 55 -8.65 1.19 -16.33
C THR A 55 -8.74 -0.09 -17.17
N PRO A 56 -7.64 -0.77 -17.55
CA PRO A 56 -7.71 -2.02 -18.30
C PRO A 56 -8.39 -3.14 -17.50
N MET A 57 -8.24 -3.17 -16.16
CA MET A 57 -8.94 -4.17 -15.35
C MET A 57 -10.46 -4.00 -15.35
N HIS A 58 -10.96 -2.78 -15.20
CA HIS A 58 -12.39 -2.51 -15.29
C HIS A 58 -12.93 -2.80 -16.70
N ALA A 59 -12.14 -2.56 -17.74
CA ALA A 59 -12.51 -2.93 -19.11
C ALA A 59 -12.65 -4.45 -19.27
N ILE A 60 -11.71 -5.24 -18.74
CA ILE A 60 -11.78 -6.71 -18.77
C ILE A 60 -13.02 -7.20 -18.01
N ILE A 61 -13.31 -6.65 -16.82
CA ILE A 61 -14.51 -7.00 -16.05
C ILE A 61 -15.77 -6.66 -16.85
N ALA A 62 -15.88 -5.45 -17.40
CA ALA A 62 -17.05 -5.01 -18.16
C ALA A 62 -17.30 -5.88 -19.39
N LEU A 63 -16.25 -6.13 -20.18
CA LEU A 63 -16.35 -6.98 -21.38
C LEU A 63 -16.73 -8.41 -21.03
N SER A 64 -16.14 -8.97 -19.96
CA SER A 64 -16.47 -10.33 -19.53
C SER A 64 -17.89 -10.45 -18.99
N SER A 65 -18.38 -9.42 -18.30
CA SER A 65 -19.78 -9.32 -17.87
C SER A 65 -20.74 -9.26 -19.07
N LEU A 66 -20.44 -8.45 -20.09
CA LEU A 66 -21.23 -8.41 -21.33
C LEU A 66 -21.23 -9.76 -22.06
N MET A 67 -20.10 -10.48 -22.05
CA MET A 67 -20.04 -11.82 -22.64
C MET A 67 -20.96 -12.81 -21.90
N GLN A 68 -21.15 -12.69 -20.59
CA GLN A 68 -22.09 -13.57 -19.86
C GLN A 68 -23.54 -13.40 -20.28
N GLU A 69 -23.91 -12.23 -20.80
CA GLU A 69 -25.26 -11.94 -21.31
C GLU A 69 -25.52 -12.56 -22.70
N SER A 70 -24.48 -13.08 -23.36
CA SER A 70 -24.58 -13.74 -24.66
C SER A 70 -24.83 -15.26 -24.55
N GLU A 71 -25.22 -15.88 -25.67
CA GLU A 71 -25.32 -17.35 -25.75
C GLU A 71 -23.92 -17.96 -25.78
N LEU A 72 -23.52 -18.56 -24.65
CA LEU A 72 -22.23 -19.24 -24.47
C LEU A 72 -22.43 -20.75 -24.36
N THR A 73 -21.49 -21.52 -24.92
CA THR A 73 -21.40 -22.96 -24.61
C THR A 73 -21.01 -23.17 -23.13
N PRO A 74 -21.24 -24.36 -22.56
CA PRO A 74 -20.85 -24.65 -21.18
C PRO A 74 -19.36 -24.38 -20.89
N GLU A 75 -18.46 -24.76 -21.81
CA GLU A 75 -17.03 -24.52 -21.68
C GLU A 75 -16.68 -23.02 -21.74
N GLN A 76 -17.29 -22.28 -22.66
CA GLN A 76 -17.08 -20.83 -22.76
C GLN A 76 -17.57 -20.10 -21.51
N ARG A 77 -18.70 -20.53 -20.95
CA ARG A 77 -19.24 -19.97 -19.70
C ARG A 77 -18.24 -20.15 -18.54
N LEU A 78 -17.69 -21.35 -18.38
CA LEU A 78 -16.65 -21.64 -17.37
C LEU A 78 -15.41 -20.75 -17.56
N MET A 79 -14.97 -20.54 -18.81
CA MET A 79 -13.84 -19.65 -19.10
C MET A 79 -14.15 -18.20 -18.72
N VAL A 80 -15.31 -17.67 -19.11
CA VAL A 80 -15.72 -16.29 -18.80
C VAL A 80 -15.89 -16.09 -17.29
N GLU A 81 -16.47 -17.04 -16.57
CA GLU A 81 -16.55 -17.03 -15.11
C GLU A 81 -15.15 -17.01 -14.46
N SER A 82 -14.21 -17.79 -14.99
CA SER A 82 -12.83 -17.81 -14.49
C SER A 82 -12.10 -16.47 -14.73
N ILE A 83 -12.31 -15.85 -15.91
CA ILE A 83 -11.79 -14.51 -16.22
C ILE A 83 -12.37 -13.48 -15.27
N LEU A 84 -13.69 -13.46 -15.06
CA LEU A 84 -14.34 -12.54 -14.13
C LEU A 84 -13.82 -12.70 -12.71
N LYS A 85 -13.74 -13.93 -12.21
CA LYS A 85 -13.23 -14.21 -10.86
C LYS A 85 -11.79 -13.71 -10.69
N SER A 86 -10.93 -14.02 -11.65
CA SER A 86 -9.52 -13.58 -11.63
C SER A 86 -9.39 -12.06 -11.74
N SER A 87 -10.22 -11.43 -12.57
CA SER A 87 -10.18 -9.99 -12.80
C SER A 87 -10.67 -9.19 -11.60
N ASN A 88 -11.74 -9.66 -10.94
CA ASN A 88 -12.20 -9.07 -9.68
C ASN A 88 -11.16 -9.22 -8.58
N LEU A 89 -10.54 -10.40 -8.44
CA LEU A 89 -9.45 -10.61 -7.48
C LEU A 89 -8.29 -9.65 -7.73
N LEU A 90 -7.85 -9.51 -8.98
CA LEU A 90 -6.77 -8.61 -9.34
C LEU A 90 -7.14 -7.14 -9.09
N ALA A 91 -8.38 -6.74 -9.36
CA ALA A 91 -8.86 -5.39 -9.03
C ALA A 91 -8.82 -5.12 -7.51
N THR A 92 -9.21 -6.09 -6.68
CA THR A 92 -9.07 -5.99 -5.23
C THR A 92 -7.61 -5.84 -4.82
N LEU A 93 -6.70 -6.68 -5.33
CA LEU A 93 -5.28 -6.61 -4.99
C LEU A 93 -4.63 -5.28 -5.40
N ILE A 94 -5.01 -4.72 -6.56
CA ILE A 94 -4.56 -3.39 -7.02
C ILE A 94 -4.99 -2.30 -6.03
N ASN A 95 -6.23 -2.37 -5.52
CA ASN A 95 -6.71 -1.42 -4.52
C ASN A 95 -5.99 -1.60 -3.18
N ASP A 96 -5.81 -2.84 -2.71
CA ASP A 96 -5.15 -3.13 -1.43
C ASP A 96 -3.70 -2.61 -1.39
N VAL A 97 -2.95 -2.74 -2.50
CA VAL A 97 -1.58 -2.20 -2.61
C VAL A 97 -1.56 -0.68 -2.50
N LEU A 98 -2.55 0.00 -3.09
CA LEU A 98 -2.66 1.46 -3.00
C LEU A 98 -3.00 1.90 -1.57
N ASP A 99 -3.96 1.24 -0.93
CA ASP A 99 -4.38 1.56 0.43
C ASP A 99 -3.25 1.34 1.44
N LEU A 100 -2.48 0.26 1.28
CA LEU A 100 -1.28 0.01 2.10
C LEU A 100 -0.24 1.13 1.91
N SER A 101 0.02 1.54 0.67
CA SER A 101 0.96 2.64 0.37
C SER A 101 0.55 3.94 1.05
N ARG A 102 -0.75 4.29 1.04
CA ARG A 102 -1.27 5.52 1.67
C ARG A 102 -1.25 5.44 3.20
N LEU A 103 -1.40 4.23 3.74
CA LEU A 103 -1.32 4.02 5.19
C LEU A 103 0.14 4.16 5.68
N GLU A 104 1.11 3.66 4.92
CA GLU A 104 2.54 3.75 5.26
C GLU A 104 3.08 5.19 5.24
N ASP A 105 2.62 6.04 4.33
CA ASP A 105 3.04 7.46 4.25
C ASP A 105 2.13 8.43 5.02
N GLY A 106 1.10 7.90 5.68
CA GLY A 106 0.15 8.69 6.48
C GLY A 106 -0.85 9.51 5.66
N SER A 107 -0.92 9.33 4.33
CA SER A 107 -1.90 9.99 3.46
C SER A 107 -3.26 9.28 3.39
N PHE A 108 -3.47 8.24 4.21
CA PHE A 108 -4.74 7.54 4.30
C PHE A 108 -5.81 8.43 4.96
N GLU A 109 -6.69 8.99 4.13
CA GLU A 109 -7.83 9.79 4.58
C GLU A 109 -9.12 8.99 4.52
N LEU A 110 -9.94 9.10 5.57
CA LEU A 110 -11.28 8.53 5.58
C LEU A 110 -12.23 9.42 4.79
N ASP A 111 -12.91 8.86 3.80
CA ASP A 111 -14.01 9.56 3.12
C ASP A 111 -15.26 9.56 4.00
N LEU A 112 -15.60 10.72 4.55
CA LEU A 112 -16.78 10.92 5.41
C LEU A 112 -18.00 11.27 4.56
N GLY A 113 -18.74 10.24 4.14
CA GLY A 113 -19.98 10.38 3.37
C GLY A 113 -21.23 9.91 4.11
N THR A 114 -22.41 10.35 3.64
CA THR A 114 -23.68 9.74 4.05
C THR A 114 -23.81 8.37 3.40
N PHE A 115 -24.09 7.33 4.19
CA PHE A 115 -24.29 5.98 3.69
C PHE A 115 -25.60 5.38 4.23
N ASN A 116 -26.15 4.40 3.49
CA ASN A 116 -27.34 3.68 3.92
C ASN A 116 -26.94 2.49 4.81
N LEU A 117 -27.13 2.64 6.12
CA LEU A 117 -26.77 1.63 7.11
C LEU A 117 -27.41 0.26 6.84
N GLN A 118 -28.69 0.22 6.42
CA GLN A 118 -29.39 -1.04 6.14
C GLN A 118 -28.79 -1.80 4.96
N THR A 119 -28.28 -1.07 3.97
CA THR A 119 -27.62 -1.67 2.80
C THR A 119 -26.28 -2.27 3.17
N ILE A 120 -25.46 -1.55 3.93
CA ILE A 120 -24.19 -2.08 4.43
C ILE A 120 -24.40 -3.33 5.30
N PHE A 121 -25.36 -3.30 6.22
CA PHE A 121 -25.65 -4.48 7.07
C PHE A 121 -26.12 -5.69 6.26
N ARG A 122 -26.95 -5.48 5.22
CA ARG A 122 -27.41 -6.55 4.34
C ARG A 122 -26.26 -7.15 3.53
N GLU A 123 -25.38 -6.32 2.98
CA GLU A 123 -24.20 -6.77 2.23
C GLU A 123 -23.24 -7.55 3.14
N ALA A 124 -22.92 -7.02 4.32
CA ALA A 124 -22.07 -7.71 5.30
C ALA A 124 -22.68 -9.07 5.72
N SER A 125 -24.00 -9.12 5.95
CA SER A 125 -24.69 -10.37 6.28
C SER A 125 -24.65 -11.38 5.14
N ASN A 126 -24.78 -10.94 3.89
CA ASN A 126 -24.66 -11.80 2.70
C ASN A 126 -23.26 -12.39 2.52
N ILE A 127 -22.21 -11.62 2.83
CA ILE A 127 -20.83 -12.12 2.81
C ILE A 127 -20.66 -13.21 3.87
N LEU A 128 -21.12 -12.95 5.10
CA LEU A 128 -21.03 -13.91 6.20
C LEU A 128 -21.83 -15.19 5.95
N SER A 129 -23.00 -15.08 5.31
CA SER A 129 -23.82 -16.25 4.96
C SER A 129 -23.16 -17.11 3.88
N HIS A 130 -22.52 -16.51 2.88
CA HIS A 130 -21.72 -17.23 1.88
C HIS A 130 -20.53 -17.97 2.51
N ILE A 131 -19.81 -17.33 3.44
CA ILE A 131 -18.69 -17.97 4.16
C ILE A 131 -19.17 -19.18 4.98
N ASN A 132 -20.33 -19.06 5.66
CA ASN A 132 -20.90 -20.16 6.44
C ASN A 132 -21.30 -21.35 5.55
N LEU A 133 -21.78 -21.08 4.33
CA LEU A 133 -22.08 -22.12 3.34
C LEU A 133 -20.82 -22.85 2.83
N TYR A 134 -19.68 -22.16 2.72
CA TYR A 134 -18.41 -22.77 2.36
C TYR A 134 -17.78 -23.62 3.49
N LEU A 135 -18.07 -23.32 4.76
CA LEU A 135 -17.60 -24.09 5.91
C LEU A 135 -18.48 -25.30 6.27
N ARG A 136 -19.64 -25.45 5.61
CA ARG A 136 -20.61 -26.55 5.83
C ARG A 136 -20.60 -27.62 4.73
N LYS A 137 -19.71 -27.50 3.73
CA LYS A 137 -19.37 -28.58 2.79
C LYS A 137 -18.02 -29.16 3.14
#